data_AF-A0A833Z1K2-F1
#
_entry.id   AF-A0A833Z1K2-F1
#
_cell.length_a   1.000
_cell.length_b   1.000
_cell.length_c   1.000
_cell.angle_alpha   90.00
_cell.angle_beta   90.00
_cell.angle_gamma   90.00
#
_symmetry.space_group_name_H-M   'P 1'
#
loop_
_entity.id
_entity.type
_entity.pdbx_description
1 polymer ?
#
loop_
_entity_poly.entity_id
_entity_poly.type
_entity_poly.pdbx_seq_one_letter_code
_entity_poly.pdbx_strand_id
1 'polypeptide(L)'
;MLKNHTSEHFPFLGISDSYSLSDFRCRTTFYTALTRLLMVELGEDEDEFENFMLPLTVSFETVLQMFNNNFKQEDVKRMLIGLARDLRGIAFALNTKTSYTMLFDWLYPTYFPLLQQAVERWYGEPACTTPILKLMAELMQNRSQRLNFDVSSPNGILLFREASKMICTYGNQILSLGSLSKDQMYPMKLKGISICYSALKSALCGNYVSFGVFKLYGDNHFDNVLQAFVKMLLSVSHSDLLQYRKLSQAYYPLLECLTQDHMGFITDLEPPVLLYVLTSVSEGLTTLDTVVSSSCCTSLDSIVTYLFRHIAKEGKKPLRCREAAQAGQRLLHFMQQNPDVLQQMMSVLMNTIVFEDCRNQWSVSRPLLGLILLHEKYFSELRASLIDSQPLPKQEGLAQCFRNLMEGVEQNLSIKNRDRFTQNLSVFRRDVAEALRGDGGDGGAEPCGLDMMS
;
A
#
# COMPACT_ATOMS: atom_id res chain seq x y z
N MET A 1 -18.61 -24.03 -24.12
CA MET A 1 -17.47 -23.77 -23.20
C MET A 1 -17.94 -23.57 -21.76
N LEU A 2 -18.95 -22.74 -21.50
CA LEU A 2 -19.47 -22.49 -20.14
C LEU A 2 -19.88 -23.76 -19.38
N LYS A 3 -20.50 -24.74 -20.06
CA LYS A 3 -20.93 -26.01 -19.43
C LYS A 3 -19.85 -27.10 -19.33
N ASN A 4 -18.74 -26.96 -20.06
CA ASN A 4 -17.78 -28.04 -20.33
C ASN A 4 -16.33 -27.55 -20.12
N HIS A 5 -16.02 -27.06 -18.93
CA HIS A 5 -14.72 -26.45 -18.59
C HIS A 5 -13.92 -27.31 -17.59
N THR A 6 -13.91 -28.62 -17.82
CA THR A 6 -13.18 -29.63 -17.03
C THR A 6 -11.86 -30.03 -17.69
N SER A 7 -11.04 -30.81 -16.97
CA SER A 7 -9.80 -31.39 -17.51
C SER A 7 -10.01 -32.36 -18.68
N GLU A 8 -11.23 -32.89 -18.83
CA GLU A 8 -11.59 -33.75 -19.96
C GLU A 8 -11.59 -32.99 -21.29
N HIS A 9 -11.99 -31.72 -21.27
CA HIS A 9 -12.03 -30.86 -22.44
C HIS A 9 -10.80 -29.95 -22.55
N PHE A 10 -10.20 -29.61 -21.41
CA PHE A 10 -9.04 -28.73 -21.33
C PHE A 10 -7.93 -29.38 -20.49
N PRO A 11 -7.02 -30.14 -21.10
CA PRO A 11 -6.01 -30.94 -20.38
C PRO A 11 -5.15 -30.15 -19.38
N PHE A 12 -4.89 -28.86 -19.64
CA PHE A 12 -4.13 -27.97 -18.75
C PHE A 12 -4.85 -27.64 -17.42
N LEU A 13 -6.14 -27.98 -17.29
CA LEU A 13 -6.89 -27.91 -16.02
C LEU A 13 -6.64 -29.14 -15.14
N GLY A 14 -6.07 -30.22 -15.71
CA GLY A 14 -5.73 -31.44 -15.01
C GLY A 14 -4.54 -31.29 -14.06
N ILE A 15 -4.32 -32.33 -13.25
CA ILE A 15 -3.30 -32.38 -12.17
C ILE A 15 -2.13 -33.29 -12.56
N SER A 16 -2.05 -33.76 -13.82
CA SER A 16 -1.03 -34.72 -14.21
C SER A 16 0.39 -34.18 -14.01
N ASP A 17 1.29 -35.07 -13.57
CA ASP A 17 2.71 -34.77 -13.33
C ASP A 17 3.44 -34.20 -14.55
N SER A 18 2.86 -34.36 -15.75
CA SER A 18 3.35 -33.80 -17.00
C SER A 18 3.24 -32.28 -17.09
N TYR A 19 2.39 -31.63 -16.29
CA TYR A 19 2.21 -30.18 -16.30
C TYR A 19 3.02 -29.50 -15.21
N SER A 20 3.73 -28.43 -15.58
CA SER A 20 4.49 -27.64 -14.62
C SER A 20 3.56 -26.71 -13.83
N LEU A 21 3.91 -26.39 -12.58
CA LEU A 21 3.17 -25.41 -11.77
C LEU A 21 3.14 -24.00 -12.42
N SER A 22 4.05 -23.73 -13.36
CA SER A 22 4.03 -22.51 -14.19
C SER A 22 2.84 -22.47 -15.15
N ASP A 23 2.40 -23.62 -15.67
CA ASP A 23 1.32 -23.71 -16.66
C ASP A 23 -0.03 -23.36 -16.03
N PHE A 24 -0.17 -23.55 -14.71
CA PHE A 24 -1.36 -23.15 -13.97
C PHE A 24 -1.62 -21.63 -13.97
N ARG A 25 -0.66 -20.81 -14.41
CA ARG A 25 -0.89 -19.37 -14.62
C ARG A 25 -1.93 -19.10 -15.70
N CYS A 26 -2.00 -19.96 -16.73
CA CYS A 26 -2.97 -19.84 -17.82
C CYS A 26 -4.41 -20.02 -17.34
N ARG A 27 -4.61 -20.79 -16.26
CA ARG A 27 -5.92 -21.05 -15.67
C ARG A 27 -6.63 -19.78 -15.21
N THR A 28 -5.92 -18.87 -14.55
CA THR A 28 -6.50 -17.57 -14.14
C THR A 28 -7.00 -16.78 -15.36
N THR A 29 -6.23 -16.71 -16.44
CA THR A 29 -6.63 -16.01 -17.66
C THR A 29 -7.82 -16.71 -18.33
N PHE A 30 -7.79 -18.04 -18.40
CA PHE A 30 -8.87 -18.84 -18.96
C PHE A 30 -10.20 -18.61 -18.22
N TYR A 31 -10.21 -18.74 -16.89
CA TYR A 31 -11.41 -18.50 -16.09
C TYR A 31 -11.83 -17.04 -16.07
N THR A 32 -10.90 -16.09 -16.20
CA THR A 32 -11.25 -14.67 -16.40
C THR A 32 -12.04 -14.47 -17.69
N ALA A 33 -11.57 -15.05 -18.80
CA ALA A 33 -12.23 -14.93 -20.10
C ALA A 33 -13.58 -15.65 -20.10
N LEU A 34 -13.63 -16.86 -19.54
CA LEU A 34 -14.83 -17.68 -19.48
C LEU A 34 -15.92 -17.03 -18.61
N THR A 35 -15.55 -16.49 -17.46
CA THR A 35 -16.49 -15.78 -16.57
C THR A 35 -16.97 -14.48 -17.19
N ARG A 36 -16.15 -13.77 -17.97
CA ARG A 36 -16.61 -12.60 -18.73
C ARG A 36 -17.66 -12.95 -19.78
N LEU A 37 -17.55 -14.12 -20.41
CA LEU A 37 -18.59 -14.63 -21.32
C LEU A 37 -19.86 -14.97 -20.56
N LEU A 38 -19.74 -15.64 -19.40
CA LEU A 38 -20.89 -15.92 -18.51
C LEU A 38 -21.63 -14.63 -18.15
N MET A 39 -20.90 -13.57 -17.79
CA MET A 39 -21.49 -12.28 -17.41
C MET A 39 -22.32 -11.60 -18.50
N VAL A 40 -22.20 -12.00 -19.77
CA VAL A 40 -23.04 -11.47 -20.86
C VAL A 40 -24.47 -11.98 -20.73
N GLU A 41 -24.64 -13.23 -20.28
CA GLU A 41 -25.93 -13.94 -20.24
C GLU A 41 -26.48 -14.06 -18.79
N LEU A 42 -25.62 -14.03 -17.77
CA LEU A 42 -25.98 -14.37 -16.39
C LEU A 42 -27.08 -13.49 -15.78
N GLY A 43 -27.03 -12.17 -15.96
CA GLY A 43 -27.96 -11.25 -15.29
C GLY A 43 -28.02 -11.48 -13.77
N GLU A 44 -29.18 -11.94 -13.29
CA GLU A 44 -29.47 -12.32 -11.89
C GLU A 44 -29.79 -13.82 -11.73
N ASP A 45 -29.46 -14.64 -12.73
CA ASP A 45 -29.75 -16.08 -12.75
C ASP A 45 -28.75 -16.85 -11.85
N GLU A 46 -29.18 -17.14 -10.62
CA GLU A 46 -28.40 -17.91 -9.65
C GLU A 46 -28.20 -19.37 -10.10
N ASP A 47 -29.19 -19.98 -10.74
CA ASP A 47 -29.12 -21.38 -11.20
C ASP A 47 -28.06 -21.52 -12.29
N GLU A 48 -27.97 -20.56 -13.22
CA GLU A 48 -26.92 -20.55 -14.24
C GLU A 48 -25.52 -20.40 -13.63
N PHE A 49 -25.39 -19.56 -12.59
CA PHE A 49 -24.14 -19.42 -11.84
C PHE A 49 -23.75 -20.73 -11.14
N GLU A 50 -24.67 -21.39 -10.45
CA GLU A 50 -24.43 -22.66 -9.78
C GLU A 50 -24.01 -23.76 -10.77
N ASN A 51 -24.70 -23.85 -11.91
CA ASN A 51 -24.35 -24.79 -12.97
C ASN A 51 -22.94 -24.54 -13.52
N PHE A 52 -22.54 -23.27 -13.65
CA PHE A 52 -21.18 -22.91 -14.01
C PHE A 52 -20.16 -23.29 -12.92
N MET A 53 -20.50 -23.15 -11.65
CA MET A 53 -19.60 -23.45 -10.53
C MET A 53 -19.56 -24.94 -10.15
N LEU A 54 -20.46 -25.78 -10.68
CA LEU A 54 -20.56 -27.20 -10.33
C LEU A 54 -19.25 -28.00 -10.50
N PRO A 55 -18.47 -27.86 -11.59
CA PRO A 55 -17.20 -28.58 -11.71
C PRO A 55 -16.17 -28.20 -10.64
N LEU A 56 -16.16 -26.92 -10.23
CA LEU A 56 -15.31 -26.44 -9.14
C LEU A 56 -15.80 -26.96 -7.79
N THR A 57 -17.12 -27.04 -7.59
CA THR A 57 -17.76 -27.61 -6.38
C THR A 57 -17.28 -29.04 -6.16
N VAL A 58 -17.40 -29.91 -7.17
CA VAL A 58 -16.92 -31.31 -7.11
C VAL A 58 -15.42 -31.38 -6.80
N SER A 59 -14.64 -30.49 -7.40
CA SER A 59 -13.19 -30.43 -7.17
C SER A 59 -12.86 -30.01 -5.73
N PHE A 60 -13.56 -29.02 -5.18
CA PHE A 60 -13.40 -28.57 -3.79
C PHE A 60 -13.81 -29.66 -2.79
N GLU A 61 -14.91 -30.36 -3.03
CA GLU A 61 -15.36 -31.48 -2.18
C GLU A 61 -14.35 -32.63 -2.17
N THR A 62 -13.79 -32.96 -3.34
CA THR A 62 -12.73 -33.98 -3.46
C THR A 62 -11.51 -33.59 -2.64
N VAL A 63 -11.07 -32.33 -2.76
CA VAL A 63 -9.94 -31.81 -1.98
C VAL A 63 -10.25 -31.84 -0.49
N LEU A 64 -11.45 -31.46 -0.07
CA LEU A 64 -11.84 -31.45 1.34
C LEU A 64 -11.76 -32.86 1.94
N GLN A 65 -12.25 -33.87 1.23
CA GLN A 65 -12.16 -35.27 1.63
C GLN A 65 -10.70 -35.74 1.73
N MET A 66 -9.86 -35.42 0.73
CA MET A 66 -8.45 -35.83 0.73
C MET A 66 -7.64 -35.11 1.82
N PHE A 67 -7.91 -33.82 2.05
CA PHE A 67 -7.23 -32.98 3.03
C PHE A 67 -7.46 -33.50 4.45
N ASN A 68 -8.70 -33.87 4.78
CA ASN A 68 -9.07 -34.42 6.08
C ASN A 68 -8.42 -35.78 6.36
N ASN A 69 -8.23 -36.60 5.31
CA ASN A 69 -7.65 -37.93 5.43
C ASN A 69 -6.10 -37.94 5.36
N ASN A 70 -5.45 -36.78 5.18
CA ASN A 70 -3.99 -36.63 5.05
C ASN A 70 -3.33 -37.49 3.94
N PHE A 71 -4.08 -37.98 2.97
CA PHE A 71 -3.56 -38.76 1.85
C PHE A 71 -3.10 -37.86 0.69
N LYS A 72 -2.08 -38.32 -0.06
CA LYS A 72 -1.59 -37.72 -1.32
C LYS A 72 -1.41 -36.18 -1.24
N GLN A 73 -0.61 -35.71 -0.28
CA GLN A 73 -0.44 -34.27 -0.02
C GLN A 73 -0.02 -33.45 -1.25
N GLU A 74 0.82 -34.00 -2.13
CA GLU A 74 1.23 -33.30 -3.36
C GLU A 74 0.08 -33.11 -4.35
N ASP A 75 -0.83 -34.09 -4.48
CA ASP A 75 -2.02 -33.96 -5.32
C ASP A 75 -2.97 -32.93 -4.74
N VAL A 76 -3.19 -32.96 -3.42
CA VAL A 76 -4.02 -31.98 -2.70
C VAL A 76 -3.49 -30.56 -2.91
N LYS A 77 -2.16 -30.36 -2.78
CA LYS A 77 -1.51 -29.06 -3.05
C LYS A 77 -1.75 -28.62 -4.48
N ARG A 78 -1.50 -29.48 -5.48
CA ARG A 78 -1.69 -29.12 -6.89
C ARG A 78 -3.14 -28.76 -7.21
N MET A 79 -4.09 -29.52 -6.68
CA MET A 79 -5.53 -29.22 -6.81
C MET A 79 -5.86 -27.86 -6.21
N LEU A 80 -5.42 -27.58 -4.98
CA LEU A 80 -5.64 -26.29 -4.33
C LEU A 80 -5.00 -25.12 -5.07
N ILE A 81 -3.79 -25.31 -5.62
CA ILE A 81 -3.15 -24.29 -6.46
C ILE A 81 -4.01 -24.01 -7.68
N GLY A 82 -4.50 -25.05 -8.35
CA GLY A 82 -5.41 -24.93 -9.49
C GLY A 82 -6.68 -24.17 -9.13
N LEU A 83 -7.40 -24.63 -8.11
CA LEU A 83 -8.65 -24.03 -7.63
C LEU A 83 -8.48 -22.57 -7.22
N ALA A 84 -7.42 -22.23 -6.49
CA ALA A 84 -7.14 -20.85 -6.11
C ALA A 84 -6.88 -19.96 -7.33
N ARG A 85 -6.29 -20.49 -8.41
CA ARG A 85 -6.05 -19.75 -9.66
C ARG A 85 -7.32 -19.58 -10.48
N ASP A 86 -8.17 -20.60 -10.51
CA ASP A 86 -9.47 -20.60 -11.18
C ASP A 86 -10.40 -19.58 -10.53
N LEU A 87 -10.61 -19.72 -9.21
CA LEU A 87 -11.41 -18.80 -8.42
C LEU A 87 -10.91 -17.37 -8.49
N ARG A 88 -9.59 -17.16 -8.53
CA ARG A 88 -9.05 -15.81 -8.68
C ARG A 88 -9.42 -15.21 -10.03
N GLY A 89 -9.45 -16.01 -11.10
CA GLY A 89 -9.89 -15.58 -12.41
C GLY A 89 -11.39 -15.25 -12.44
N ILE A 90 -12.20 -16.10 -11.83
CA ILE A 90 -13.65 -15.88 -11.65
C ILE A 90 -13.90 -14.59 -10.87
N ALA A 91 -13.35 -14.50 -9.65
CA ALA A 91 -13.45 -13.32 -8.80
C ALA A 91 -12.99 -12.04 -9.51
N PHE A 92 -11.94 -12.09 -10.34
CA PHE A 92 -11.48 -10.92 -11.08
C PHE A 92 -12.50 -10.44 -12.13
N ALA A 93 -13.23 -11.36 -12.76
CA ALA A 93 -14.21 -11.05 -13.80
C ALA A 93 -15.56 -10.56 -13.24
N LEU A 94 -15.95 -10.98 -12.04
CA LEU A 94 -17.19 -10.59 -11.38
C LEU A 94 -17.06 -9.17 -10.80
N ASN A 95 -17.61 -8.20 -11.54
CA ASN A 95 -17.49 -6.77 -11.24
C ASN A 95 -18.81 -6.11 -10.81
N THR A 96 -19.90 -6.85 -10.71
CA THR A 96 -21.19 -6.36 -10.22
C THR A 96 -21.44 -6.83 -8.79
N LYS A 97 -22.29 -6.10 -8.04
CA LYS A 97 -22.72 -6.49 -6.69
C LYS A 97 -23.39 -7.87 -6.70
N THR A 98 -24.36 -8.08 -7.58
CA THR A 98 -25.14 -9.34 -7.68
C THR A 98 -24.22 -10.52 -7.95
N SER A 99 -23.42 -10.44 -9.02
CA SER A 99 -22.53 -11.53 -9.43
C SER A 99 -21.45 -11.83 -8.39
N TYR A 100 -20.94 -10.81 -7.69
CA TYR A 100 -20.00 -11.01 -6.59
C TYR A 100 -20.67 -11.68 -5.38
N THR A 101 -21.91 -11.32 -5.08
CA THR A 101 -22.69 -11.90 -3.97
C THR A 101 -22.91 -13.39 -4.20
N MET A 102 -23.29 -13.80 -5.41
CA MET A 102 -23.39 -15.23 -5.80
C MET A 102 -22.07 -15.99 -5.54
N LEU A 103 -20.92 -15.42 -5.91
CA LEU A 103 -19.62 -16.03 -5.62
C LEU A 103 -19.32 -16.10 -4.12
N PHE A 104 -19.65 -15.04 -3.37
CA PHE A 104 -19.40 -14.99 -1.94
C PHE A 104 -20.25 -16.03 -1.20
N ASP A 105 -21.53 -16.15 -1.55
CA ASP A 105 -22.46 -17.11 -0.95
C ASP A 105 -22.10 -18.55 -1.31
N TRP A 106 -21.57 -18.78 -2.52
CA TRP A 106 -21.00 -20.08 -2.89
C TRP A 106 -19.73 -20.42 -2.08
N LEU A 107 -18.90 -19.43 -1.74
CA LEU A 107 -17.61 -19.63 -1.07
C LEU A 107 -17.74 -19.73 0.47
N TYR A 108 -18.57 -18.87 1.06
CA TYR A 108 -18.78 -18.74 2.50
C TYR A 108 -20.02 -19.52 2.95
N PRO A 109 -19.96 -20.29 4.04
CA PRO A 109 -18.82 -20.50 4.95
C PRO A 109 -17.95 -21.71 4.57
N THR A 110 -18.35 -22.50 3.57
CA THR A 110 -17.89 -23.88 3.40
C THR A 110 -16.42 -24.01 3.01
N TYR A 111 -15.92 -23.18 2.09
CA TYR A 111 -14.61 -23.38 1.48
C TYR A 111 -13.50 -22.49 2.06
N PHE A 112 -13.84 -21.39 2.76
CA PHE A 112 -12.87 -20.56 3.46
C PHE A 112 -12.01 -21.34 4.50
N PRO A 113 -12.59 -22.22 5.35
CA PRO A 113 -11.81 -23.01 6.30
C PRO A 113 -10.74 -23.88 5.65
N LEU A 114 -11.03 -24.46 4.48
CA LEU A 114 -10.05 -25.26 3.73
C LEU A 114 -8.86 -24.40 3.27
N LEU A 115 -9.14 -23.22 2.71
CA LEU A 115 -8.09 -22.28 2.28
C LEU A 115 -7.25 -21.80 3.48
N GLN A 116 -7.90 -21.54 4.62
CA GLN A 116 -7.25 -21.15 5.86
C GLN A 116 -6.29 -22.24 6.35
N GLN A 117 -6.75 -23.50 6.44
CA GLN A 117 -5.94 -24.63 6.89
C GLN A 117 -4.80 -24.95 5.93
N ALA A 118 -5.01 -24.77 4.62
CA ALA A 118 -3.96 -24.94 3.62
C ALA A 118 -2.81 -23.93 3.82
N VAL A 119 -3.15 -22.66 4.07
CA VAL A 119 -2.16 -21.62 4.39
C VAL A 119 -1.43 -21.93 5.69
N GLU A 120 -2.16 -22.39 6.71
CA GLU A 120 -1.60 -22.76 8.01
C GLU A 120 -0.63 -23.95 7.93
N ARG A 121 -0.95 -24.95 7.11
CA ARG A 121 -0.16 -26.18 6.98
C ARG A 121 1.07 -26.01 6.08
N TRP A 122 0.97 -25.22 5.02
CA TRP A 122 2.02 -25.09 4.00
C TRP A 122 2.60 -23.67 3.91
N TYR A 123 2.65 -22.93 5.02
CA TYR A 123 3.15 -21.56 5.07
C TYR A 123 4.55 -21.39 4.45
N GLY A 124 5.41 -22.40 4.61
CA GLY A 124 6.78 -22.46 4.06
C GLY A 124 6.87 -22.81 2.58
N GLU A 125 5.75 -23.04 1.89
CA GLU A 125 5.71 -23.40 0.46
C GLU A 125 4.99 -22.31 -0.35
N PRO A 126 5.72 -21.31 -0.89
CA PRO A 126 5.15 -20.20 -1.65
C PRO A 126 4.34 -20.62 -2.87
N ALA A 127 4.64 -21.79 -3.45
CA ALA A 127 3.90 -22.33 -4.59
C ALA A 127 2.41 -22.55 -4.26
N CYS A 128 2.11 -23.00 -3.04
CA CYS A 128 0.75 -23.23 -2.55
C CYS A 128 0.12 -21.97 -1.94
N THR A 129 0.85 -21.27 -1.07
CA THR A 129 0.30 -20.11 -0.33
C THR A 129 0.09 -18.88 -1.20
N THR A 130 0.99 -18.60 -2.15
CA THR A 130 0.88 -17.40 -3.00
C THR A 130 -0.44 -17.35 -3.79
N PRO A 131 -0.88 -18.41 -4.49
CA PRO A 131 -2.19 -18.43 -5.14
C PRO A 131 -3.35 -18.12 -4.19
N ILE A 132 -3.37 -18.73 -3.00
CA ILE A 132 -4.46 -18.58 -2.02
C ILE A 132 -4.48 -17.14 -1.48
N LEU A 133 -3.33 -16.60 -1.08
CA LEU A 133 -3.22 -15.21 -0.62
C LEU A 133 -3.62 -14.22 -1.72
N LYS A 134 -3.29 -14.51 -2.99
CA LYS A 134 -3.70 -13.67 -4.12
C LYS A 134 -5.19 -13.77 -4.42
N LEU A 135 -5.82 -14.92 -4.19
CA LEU A 135 -7.27 -15.06 -4.25
C LEU A 135 -7.90 -14.20 -3.16
N MET A 136 -7.42 -14.30 -1.91
CA MET A 136 -7.93 -13.48 -0.81
C MET A 136 -7.77 -11.98 -1.09
N ALA A 137 -6.59 -11.55 -1.56
CA ALA A 137 -6.36 -10.16 -1.94
C ALA A 137 -7.31 -9.70 -3.07
N GLU A 138 -7.61 -10.59 -4.03
CA GLU A 138 -8.58 -10.30 -5.09
C GLU A 138 -9.99 -10.16 -4.50
N LEU A 139 -10.44 -11.06 -3.63
CA LEU A 139 -11.77 -11.01 -3.02
C LEU A 139 -12.01 -9.71 -2.24
N MET A 140 -10.99 -9.18 -1.56
CA MET A 140 -11.06 -7.93 -0.80
C MET A 140 -11.02 -6.67 -1.66
N GLN A 141 -10.70 -6.78 -2.95
CA GLN A 141 -10.59 -5.61 -3.82
C GLN A 141 -11.99 -5.14 -4.24
N ASN A 142 -12.37 -3.92 -3.83
CA ASN A 142 -13.61 -3.28 -4.26
C ASN A 142 -13.50 -2.69 -5.68
N ARG A 143 -13.37 -3.56 -6.69
CA ARG A 143 -13.37 -3.15 -8.10
C ARG A 143 -14.79 -2.80 -8.55
N SER A 144 -14.95 -1.67 -9.22
CA SER A 144 -16.23 -1.22 -9.79
C SER A 144 -17.39 -1.18 -8.78
N GLN A 145 -17.11 -0.89 -7.50
CA GLN A 145 -18.11 -0.88 -6.42
C GLN A 145 -18.84 -2.21 -6.19
N ARG A 146 -18.23 -3.34 -6.56
CA ARG A 146 -18.83 -4.68 -6.37
C ARG A 146 -19.01 -5.09 -4.90
N LEU A 147 -18.22 -4.52 -3.97
CA LEU A 147 -18.33 -4.79 -2.53
C LEU A 147 -19.31 -3.84 -1.84
N ASN A 148 -20.23 -3.21 -2.59
CA ASN A 148 -21.26 -2.35 -2.01
C ASN A 148 -22.43 -3.19 -1.46
N PHE A 149 -22.22 -3.80 -0.30
CA PHE A 149 -23.25 -4.58 0.39
C PHE A 149 -24.36 -3.70 0.95
N ASP A 150 -25.58 -4.23 1.07
CA ASP A 150 -26.67 -3.51 1.72
C ASP A 150 -26.35 -3.28 3.20
N VAL A 151 -26.89 -2.21 3.78
CA VAL A 151 -26.65 -1.82 5.19
C VAL A 151 -27.02 -2.94 6.18
N SER A 152 -27.93 -3.82 5.80
CA SER A 152 -28.36 -5.00 6.57
C SER A 152 -27.48 -6.24 6.36
N SER A 153 -26.60 -6.24 5.37
CA SER A 153 -25.80 -7.42 5.01
C SER A 153 -24.54 -7.53 5.88
N PRO A 154 -24.29 -8.67 6.53
CA PRO A 154 -23.06 -8.91 7.28
C PRO A 154 -21.87 -9.26 6.37
N ASN A 155 -22.06 -9.41 5.05
CA ASN A 155 -21.07 -10.01 4.15
C ASN A 155 -19.74 -9.27 4.14
N GLY A 156 -19.74 -7.93 4.20
CA GLY A 156 -18.50 -7.15 4.30
C GLY A 156 -17.69 -7.46 5.56
N ILE A 157 -18.37 -7.59 6.70
CA ILE A 157 -17.75 -7.94 7.99
C ILE A 157 -17.22 -9.37 7.95
N LEU A 158 -18.00 -10.31 7.43
CA LEU A 158 -17.62 -11.72 7.30
C LEU A 158 -16.39 -11.89 6.39
N LEU A 159 -16.38 -11.25 5.22
CA LEU A 159 -15.23 -11.23 4.32
C LEU A 159 -13.98 -10.70 5.01
N PHE A 160 -14.09 -9.60 5.74
CA PHE A 160 -12.96 -9.04 6.48
C PHE A 160 -12.48 -9.97 7.60
N ARG A 161 -13.39 -10.66 8.31
CA ARG A 161 -13.01 -11.62 9.35
C ARG A 161 -12.20 -12.79 8.79
N GLU A 162 -12.64 -13.39 7.70
CA GLU A 162 -11.90 -14.48 7.04
C GLU A 162 -10.54 -13.99 6.50
N ALA A 163 -10.51 -12.81 5.90
CA ALA A 163 -9.27 -12.20 5.44
C ALA A 163 -8.28 -11.89 6.57
N SER A 164 -8.76 -11.27 7.66
CA SER A 164 -7.99 -10.96 8.86
C SER A 164 -7.38 -12.24 9.43
N LYS A 165 -8.20 -13.29 9.60
CA LYS A 165 -7.75 -14.61 10.08
C LYS A 165 -6.65 -15.18 9.20
N MET A 166 -6.79 -15.11 7.87
CA MET A 166 -5.79 -15.62 6.93
C MET A 166 -4.48 -14.84 7.00
N ILE A 167 -4.54 -13.51 7.03
CA ILE A 167 -3.37 -12.65 7.16
C ILE A 167 -2.66 -12.87 8.49
N CYS A 168 -3.40 -12.99 9.60
CA CYS A 168 -2.83 -13.25 10.92
C CYS A 168 -2.15 -14.62 10.98
N THR A 169 -2.79 -15.68 10.47
CA THR A 169 -2.20 -17.03 10.46
C THR A 169 -0.92 -17.05 9.62
N TYR A 170 -0.97 -16.56 8.38
CA TYR A 170 0.21 -16.51 7.53
C TYR A 170 1.30 -15.63 8.14
N GLY A 171 0.95 -14.43 8.59
CA GLY A 171 1.86 -13.44 9.14
C GLY A 171 2.59 -13.93 10.39
N ASN A 172 1.91 -14.65 11.29
CA ASN A 172 2.57 -15.19 12.49
C ASN A 172 3.52 -16.37 12.14
N GLN A 173 3.15 -17.23 11.20
CA GLN A 173 3.95 -18.39 10.83
C GLN A 173 5.14 -18.05 9.94
N ILE A 174 4.99 -17.10 9.01
CA ILE A 174 6.08 -16.73 8.11
C ILE A 174 7.27 -16.10 8.85
N LEU A 175 7.02 -15.55 10.04
CA LEU A 175 8.04 -15.00 10.93
C LEU A 175 8.89 -16.08 11.60
N SER A 176 8.39 -17.31 11.70
CA SER A 176 9.16 -18.43 12.24
C SER A 176 10.09 -19.07 11.20
N LEU A 177 10.09 -18.59 9.95
CA LEU A 177 11.10 -18.99 8.97
C LEU A 177 12.47 -18.52 9.44
N GLY A 178 13.43 -19.44 9.52
CA GLY A 178 14.81 -19.16 9.91
C GLY A 178 15.56 -18.27 8.91
N SER A 179 16.88 -18.17 9.08
CA SER A 179 17.73 -17.38 8.18
C SER A 179 17.65 -17.89 6.74
N LEU A 180 17.14 -17.06 5.84
CA LEU A 180 17.06 -17.32 4.40
C LEU A 180 18.26 -16.70 3.68
N SER A 181 18.71 -17.31 2.58
CA SER A 181 19.66 -16.66 1.67
C SER A 181 19.01 -15.46 0.98
N LYS A 182 19.82 -14.49 0.52
CA LYS A 182 19.31 -13.28 -0.15
C LYS A 182 18.39 -13.60 -1.33
N ASP A 183 18.74 -14.61 -2.13
CA ASP A 183 17.96 -15.02 -3.31
C ASP A 183 16.61 -15.67 -2.95
N GLN A 184 16.55 -16.37 -1.81
CA GLN A 184 15.33 -17.04 -1.34
C GLN A 184 14.44 -16.12 -0.50
N MET A 185 15.00 -15.02 0.02
CA MET A 185 14.29 -14.11 0.92
C MET A 185 13.02 -13.54 0.29
N TYR A 186 13.14 -13.05 -0.95
CA TYR A 186 11.98 -12.50 -1.66
C TYR A 186 10.89 -13.55 -1.96
N PRO A 187 11.18 -14.66 -2.66
CA PRO A 187 10.15 -15.64 -3.02
C PRO A 187 9.54 -16.35 -1.81
N MET A 188 10.33 -16.63 -0.76
CA MET A 188 9.88 -17.39 0.41
C MET A 188 9.13 -16.54 1.43
N LYS A 189 9.55 -15.29 1.66
CA LYS A 189 9.03 -14.44 2.73
C LYS A 189 8.37 -13.17 2.21
N LEU A 190 9.14 -12.29 1.56
CA LEU A 190 8.65 -10.93 1.24
C LEU A 190 7.48 -10.90 0.27
N LYS A 191 7.44 -11.83 -0.67
CA LYS A 191 6.37 -11.87 -1.67
C LYS A 191 5.02 -12.14 -1.00
N GLY A 192 4.95 -13.05 -0.03
CA GLY A 192 3.73 -13.29 0.72
C GLY A 192 3.34 -12.09 1.58
N ILE A 193 4.30 -11.47 2.26
CA ILE A 193 4.09 -10.23 3.03
C ILE A 193 3.53 -9.12 2.12
N SER A 194 4.08 -8.93 0.92
CA SER A 194 3.59 -7.92 -0.03
C SER A 194 2.14 -8.15 -0.46
N ILE A 195 1.72 -9.42 -0.57
CA ILE A 195 0.34 -9.76 -0.92
C ILE A 195 -0.58 -9.48 0.28
N CYS A 196 -0.15 -9.81 1.51
CA CYS A 196 -0.89 -9.49 2.72
C CYS A 196 -1.09 -7.98 2.90
N TYR A 197 -0.05 -7.17 2.63
CA TYR A 197 -0.18 -5.71 2.66
C TYR A 197 -1.14 -5.19 1.61
N SER A 198 -1.09 -5.74 0.39
CA SER A 198 -2.03 -5.36 -0.68
C SER A 198 -3.48 -5.73 -0.34
N ALA A 199 -3.68 -6.90 0.28
CA ALA A 199 -4.98 -7.37 0.75
C ALA A 199 -5.52 -6.45 1.85
N LEU A 200 -4.72 -6.18 2.89
CA LEU A 200 -5.09 -5.29 3.98
C LEU A 200 -5.41 -3.87 3.46
N LYS A 201 -4.59 -3.32 2.57
CA LYS A 201 -4.86 -2.03 1.93
C LYS A 201 -6.21 -2.00 1.21
N SER A 202 -6.54 -3.08 0.52
CA SER A 202 -7.82 -3.19 -0.20
C SER A 202 -9.02 -3.26 0.76
N ALA A 203 -8.87 -3.88 1.93
CA ALA A 203 -9.89 -3.84 2.98
C ALA A 203 -10.08 -2.44 3.54
N LEU A 204 -8.99 -1.76 3.89
CA LEU A 204 -9.07 -0.46 4.56
C LEU A 204 -9.65 0.62 3.63
N CYS A 205 -9.21 0.67 2.38
CA CYS A 205 -9.73 1.63 1.39
C CYS A 205 -11.06 1.19 0.74
N GLY A 206 -11.53 -0.02 1.03
CA GLY A 206 -12.63 -0.65 0.30
C GLY A 206 -14.01 -0.04 0.57
N ASN A 207 -14.16 0.70 1.67
CA ASN A 207 -15.41 1.34 2.13
C ASN A 207 -16.60 0.38 2.31
N TYR A 208 -16.37 -0.93 2.38
CA TYR A 208 -17.41 -1.96 2.55
C TYR A 208 -17.52 -2.48 3.98
N VAL A 209 -16.65 -2.03 4.89
CA VAL A 209 -16.66 -2.39 6.32
C VAL A 209 -16.50 -1.15 7.16
N SER A 210 -17.39 -0.99 8.14
CA SER A 210 -17.22 0.03 9.18
C SER A 210 -16.39 -0.54 10.32
N PHE A 211 -15.09 -0.24 10.38
CA PHE A 211 -14.18 -0.85 11.37
C PHE A 211 -14.53 -0.53 12.84
N GLY A 212 -15.27 0.55 13.10
CA GLY A 212 -15.77 0.86 14.45
C GLY A 212 -16.70 -0.22 15.01
N VAL A 213 -17.32 -1.03 14.14
CA VAL A 213 -18.21 -2.13 14.51
C VAL A 213 -17.48 -3.23 15.28
N PHE A 214 -16.22 -3.52 14.94
CA PHE A 214 -15.41 -4.53 15.63
C PHE A 214 -15.23 -4.19 17.11
N LYS A 215 -14.89 -2.93 17.41
CA LYS A 215 -14.77 -2.45 18.79
C LYS A 215 -16.10 -2.48 19.55
N LEU A 216 -17.22 -2.20 18.88
CA LEU A 216 -18.56 -2.22 19.49
C LEU A 216 -19.01 -3.63 19.88
N TYR A 217 -18.69 -4.64 19.06
CA TYR A 217 -19.07 -6.03 19.33
C TYR A 217 -17.99 -6.84 20.08
N GLY A 218 -16.89 -6.22 20.50
CA GLY A 218 -15.79 -6.91 21.17
C GLY A 218 -15.04 -7.90 20.27
N ASP A 219 -15.08 -7.66 18.96
CA ASP A 219 -14.40 -8.46 17.96
C ASP A 219 -12.99 -7.89 17.71
N ASN A 220 -11.96 -8.72 17.94
CA ASN A 220 -10.55 -8.32 17.85
C ASN A 220 -9.91 -8.56 16.48
N HIS A 221 -10.66 -8.96 15.44
CA HIS A 221 -10.09 -9.27 14.11
C HIS A 221 -9.39 -8.05 13.50
N PHE A 222 -9.89 -6.84 13.73
CA PHE A 222 -9.25 -5.61 13.24
C PHE A 222 -7.91 -5.34 13.95
N ASP A 223 -7.89 -5.40 15.28
CA ASP A 223 -6.67 -5.17 16.06
C ASP A 223 -5.61 -6.26 15.79
N ASN A 224 -6.04 -7.52 15.66
CA ASN A 224 -5.16 -8.65 15.37
C ASN A 224 -4.45 -8.49 14.03
N VAL A 225 -5.13 -8.01 12.99
CA VAL A 225 -4.50 -7.83 11.67
C VAL A 225 -3.53 -6.65 11.66
N LEU A 226 -3.82 -5.58 12.40
CA LEU A 226 -2.91 -4.45 12.57
C LEU A 226 -1.65 -4.86 13.35
N GLN A 227 -1.78 -5.70 14.39
CA GLN A 227 -0.64 -6.28 15.09
C GLN A 227 0.18 -7.21 14.19
N ALA A 228 -0.48 -8.04 13.37
CA ALA A 228 0.20 -8.89 12.40
C ALA A 228 0.96 -8.06 11.35
N PHE A 229 0.38 -6.93 10.90
CA PHE A 229 1.06 -5.96 10.05
C PHE A 229 2.35 -5.43 10.70
N VAL A 230 2.29 -4.99 11.96
CA VAL A 230 3.48 -4.49 12.68
C VAL A 230 4.55 -5.57 12.83
N LYS A 231 4.16 -6.79 13.21
CA LYS A 231 5.12 -7.91 13.34
C LYS A 231 5.80 -8.25 12.01
N MET A 232 5.05 -8.25 10.91
CA MET A 232 5.62 -8.44 9.58
C MET A 232 6.54 -7.28 9.18
N LEU A 233 6.17 -6.05 9.51
CA LEU A 233 6.96 -4.85 9.21
C LEU A 233 8.33 -4.89 9.88
N LEU A 234 8.36 -5.17 11.19
CA LEU A 234 9.60 -5.27 11.96
C LEU A 234 10.51 -6.42 11.51
N SER A 235 9.98 -7.38 10.75
CA SER A 235 10.74 -8.51 10.21
C SER A 235 11.45 -8.22 8.88
N VAL A 236 11.23 -7.02 8.32
CA VAL A 236 11.77 -6.56 7.04
C VAL A 236 12.73 -5.40 7.30
N SER A 237 13.91 -5.43 6.69
CA SER A 237 14.86 -4.32 6.77
C SER A 237 14.43 -3.15 5.89
N HIS A 238 14.80 -1.91 6.25
CA HIS A 238 14.54 -0.73 5.41
C HIS A 238 15.13 -0.88 4.00
N SER A 239 16.33 -1.47 3.88
CA SER A 239 16.96 -1.72 2.59
C SER A 239 16.14 -2.67 1.71
N ASP A 240 15.64 -3.78 2.26
CA ASP A 240 14.78 -4.72 1.52
C ASP A 240 13.47 -4.07 1.10
N LEU A 241 12.89 -3.23 1.97
CA LEU A 241 11.63 -2.52 1.71
C LEU A 241 11.70 -1.70 0.42
N LEU A 242 12.84 -1.04 0.18
CA LEU A 242 13.08 -0.20 -0.99
C LEU A 242 13.60 -0.99 -2.20
N GLN A 243 14.42 -2.01 -1.98
CA GLN A 243 15.00 -2.81 -3.07
C GLN A 243 13.94 -3.58 -3.85
N TYR A 244 12.94 -4.14 -3.15
CA TYR A 244 11.90 -4.96 -3.78
C TYR A 244 10.67 -4.14 -4.15
N ARG A 245 10.60 -3.69 -5.41
CA ARG A 245 9.51 -2.84 -5.94
C ARG A 245 8.08 -3.30 -5.61
N LYS A 246 7.80 -4.60 -5.65
CA LYS A 246 6.45 -5.11 -5.34
C LYS A 246 6.10 -5.00 -3.85
N LEU A 247 7.11 -5.06 -2.99
CA LEU A 247 6.94 -4.87 -1.55
C LEU A 247 6.74 -3.39 -1.24
N SER A 248 7.54 -2.49 -1.81
CA SER A 248 7.36 -1.04 -1.63
C SER A 248 5.99 -0.58 -2.12
N GLN A 249 5.57 -1.00 -3.32
CA GLN A 249 4.25 -0.69 -3.88
C GLN A 249 3.07 -1.30 -3.12
N ALA A 250 3.30 -2.23 -2.19
CA ALA A 250 2.28 -2.76 -1.30
C ALA A 250 2.29 -2.06 0.06
N TYR A 251 3.48 -1.80 0.62
CA TYR A 251 3.66 -1.21 1.95
C TYR A 251 3.29 0.27 2.00
N TYR A 252 3.86 1.10 1.13
CA TYR A 252 3.69 2.56 1.23
C TYR A 252 2.24 3.01 0.99
N PRO A 253 1.49 2.46 0.02
CA PRO A 253 0.06 2.75 -0.10
C PRO A 253 -0.79 2.23 1.06
N LEU A 254 -0.37 1.15 1.73
CA LEU A 254 -1.03 0.69 2.95
C LEU A 254 -0.79 1.69 4.11
N LEU A 255 0.45 2.14 4.28
CA LEU A 255 0.81 3.13 5.28
C LEU A 255 0.07 4.46 5.06
N GLU A 256 -0.10 4.87 3.81
CA GLU A 256 -0.92 6.04 3.45
C GLU A 256 -2.34 5.90 3.98
N CYS A 257 -3.01 4.77 3.72
CA CYS A 257 -4.36 4.54 4.23
C CYS A 257 -4.42 4.52 5.76
N LEU A 258 -3.45 3.89 6.42
CA LEU A 258 -3.39 3.86 7.89
C LEU A 258 -3.21 5.26 8.49
N THR A 259 -2.39 6.10 7.88
CA THR A 259 -2.13 7.48 8.37
C THR A 259 -3.30 8.43 8.07
N GLN A 260 -4.07 8.19 7.01
CA GLN A 260 -5.27 8.97 6.68
C GLN A 260 -6.45 8.65 7.59
N ASP A 261 -6.84 7.37 7.66
CA ASP A 261 -8.12 6.95 8.26
C ASP A 261 -7.96 6.33 9.66
N HIS A 262 -6.77 5.83 9.99
CA HIS A 262 -6.49 5.09 11.22
C HIS A 262 -5.34 5.70 12.02
N MET A 263 -5.18 7.03 11.98
CA MET A 263 -4.07 7.72 12.65
C MET A 263 -3.97 7.42 14.15
N GLY A 264 -5.10 7.15 14.82
CA GLY A 264 -5.11 6.71 16.23
C GLY A 264 -4.33 5.43 16.47
N PHE A 265 -4.29 4.50 15.52
CA PHE A 265 -3.44 3.31 15.61
C PHE A 265 -1.96 3.67 15.51
N ILE A 266 -1.58 4.54 14.56
CA ILE A 266 -0.19 4.97 14.34
C ILE A 266 0.37 5.68 15.58
N THR A 267 -0.43 6.51 16.26
CA THR A 267 -0.03 7.21 17.48
C THR A 267 0.10 6.30 18.71
N ASP A 268 -0.49 5.11 18.63
CA ASP A 268 -0.54 4.13 19.72
C ASP A 268 0.54 3.06 19.58
N LEU A 269 1.31 3.10 18.47
CA LEU A 269 2.48 2.27 18.26
C LEU A 269 3.57 2.56 19.31
N GLU A 270 4.35 1.52 19.64
CA GLU A 270 5.51 1.67 20.50
C GLU A 270 6.58 2.56 19.83
N PRO A 271 7.35 3.36 20.61
CA PRO A 271 8.35 4.28 20.06
C PRO A 271 9.31 3.69 19.02
N PRO A 272 9.84 2.46 19.18
CA PRO A 272 10.73 1.86 18.17
C PRO A 272 10.02 1.59 16.83
N VAL A 273 8.74 1.21 16.88
CA VAL A 273 7.94 0.93 15.67
C VAL A 273 7.59 2.24 14.97
N LEU A 274 7.22 3.27 15.74
CA LEU A 274 6.96 4.60 15.20
C LEU A 274 8.22 5.18 14.53
N LEU A 275 9.39 5.03 15.16
CA LEU A 275 10.66 5.41 14.56
C LEU A 275 10.92 4.66 13.26
N TYR A 276 10.71 3.34 13.23
CA TYR A 276 10.83 2.53 12.01
C TYR A 276 9.96 3.10 10.88
N VAL A 277 8.69 3.38 11.17
CA VAL A 277 7.71 3.92 10.20
C VAL A 277 8.20 5.26 9.65
N LEU A 278 8.62 6.19 10.51
CA LEU A 278 9.08 7.50 10.09
C LEU A 278 10.37 7.42 9.27
N THR A 279 11.35 6.62 9.70
CA THR A 279 12.56 6.37 8.91
C THR A 279 12.21 5.79 7.54
N SER A 280 11.28 4.83 7.48
CA SER A 280 10.83 4.25 6.21
C SER A 280 10.17 5.28 5.28
N VAL A 281 9.42 6.25 5.83
CA VAL A 281 8.83 7.36 5.06
C VAL A 281 9.93 8.28 4.55
N SER A 282 10.90 8.65 5.41
CA SER A 282 12.04 9.51 5.05
C SER A 282 12.83 8.92 3.88
N GLU A 283 13.20 7.65 3.96
CA GLU A 283 13.90 6.97 2.86
C GLU A 283 13.00 6.74 1.63
N GLY A 284 11.68 6.55 1.83
CA GLY A 284 10.73 6.42 0.73
C GLY A 284 10.54 7.71 -0.08
N LEU A 285 10.74 8.89 0.53
CA LEU A 285 10.63 10.18 -0.15
C LEU A 285 11.68 10.40 -1.23
N THR A 286 12.89 9.83 -1.05
CA THR A 286 14.01 9.94 -2.00
C THR A 286 13.92 8.95 -3.17
N THR A 287 12.89 8.10 -3.18
CA THR A 287 12.75 7.07 -4.23
C THR A 287 12.27 7.67 -5.56
N LEU A 288 12.79 7.13 -6.66
CA LEU A 288 12.39 7.52 -8.03
C LEU A 288 11.00 6.98 -8.42
N ASP A 289 10.46 5.99 -7.69
CA ASP A 289 9.11 5.47 -7.99
C ASP A 289 8.05 6.48 -7.51
N THR A 290 7.43 7.16 -8.47
CA THR A 290 6.44 8.21 -8.22
C THR A 290 5.26 7.78 -7.33
N VAL A 291 4.88 6.49 -7.36
CA VAL A 291 3.79 5.96 -6.53
C VAL A 291 4.23 5.89 -5.07
N VAL A 292 5.44 5.38 -4.83
CA VAL A 292 6.02 5.28 -3.48
C VAL A 292 6.25 6.67 -2.89
N SER A 293 6.95 7.55 -3.61
CA SER A 293 7.21 8.91 -3.17
C SER A 293 5.92 9.69 -2.88
N SER A 294 4.88 9.56 -3.72
CA SER A 294 3.58 10.20 -3.47
C SER A 294 2.86 9.64 -2.25
N SER A 295 2.92 8.33 -2.03
CA SER A 295 2.32 7.68 -0.85
C SER A 295 3.01 8.15 0.44
N CYS A 296 4.35 8.27 0.42
CA CYS A 296 5.14 8.81 1.52
C CYS A 296 4.79 10.27 1.81
N CYS A 297 4.70 11.11 0.78
CA CYS A 297 4.32 12.52 0.93
C CYS A 297 2.94 12.67 1.58
N THR A 298 1.97 11.85 1.15
CA THR A 298 0.61 11.88 1.67
C THR A 298 0.53 11.35 3.09
N SER A 299 1.30 10.30 3.40
CA SER A 299 1.44 9.78 4.77
C SER A 299 2.01 10.84 5.69
N LEU A 300 3.07 11.52 5.25
CA LEU A 300 3.72 12.58 6.00
C LEU A 300 2.80 13.80 6.21
N ASP A 301 2.07 14.24 5.18
CA ASP A 301 1.10 15.34 5.31
C ASP A 301 0.02 14.98 6.33
N SER A 302 -0.45 13.72 6.35
CA SER A 302 -1.44 13.25 7.32
C SER A 302 -0.90 13.29 8.75
N ILE A 303 0.32 12.79 8.97
CA ILE A 303 1.01 12.81 10.28
C ILE A 303 1.22 14.26 10.77
N VAL A 304 1.77 15.11 9.91
CA VAL A 304 2.08 16.51 10.20
C VAL A 304 0.79 17.31 10.44
N THR A 305 -0.26 17.07 9.65
CA THR A 305 -1.58 17.68 9.86
C THR A 305 -2.15 17.30 11.21
N TYR A 306 -2.02 16.03 11.59
CA TYR A 306 -2.51 15.55 12.87
C TYR A 306 -1.78 16.23 14.05
N LEU A 307 -0.45 16.34 13.96
CA LEU A 307 0.39 17.08 14.92
C LEU A 307 -0.01 18.55 15.02
N PHE A 308 -0.09 19.24 13.88
CA PHE A 308 -0.44 20.67 13.83
C PHE A 308 -1.83 20.94 14.44
N ARG A 309 -2.82 20.10 14.11
CA ARG A 309 -4.17 20.20 14.68
C ARG A 309 -4.18 19.96 16.19
N HIS A 310 -3.31 19.09 16.71
CA HIS A 310 -3.21 18.83 18.14
C HIS A 310 -2.61 20.04 18.87
N ILE A 311 -1.47 20.57 18.40
CA ILE A 311 -0.82 21.77 18.96
C ILE A 311 -1.77 22.98 18.93
N ALA A 312 -2.48 23.20 17.81
CA ALA A 312 -3.43 24.30 17.68
C ALA A 312 -4.63 24.19 18.64
N LYS A 313 -5.02 22.95 19.04
CA LYS A 313 -6.13 22.68 19.96
C LYS A 313 -5.72 22.77 21.43
N GLU A 314 -4.45 22.54 21.79
CA GLU A 314 -4.00 22.71 23.18
C GLU A 314 -4.20 24.14 23.72
N GLY A 315 -4.24 25.14 22.83
CA GLY A 315 -4.58 26.53 23.19
C GLY A 315 -6.07 26.82 23.45
N LYS A 316 -6.99 25.90 23.12
CA LYS A 316 -8.45 26.10 23.24
C LYS A 316 -9.15 24.81 23.71
N LYS A 317 -9.27 24.60 25.03
CA LYS A 317 -10.00 23.44 25.61
C LYS A 317 -11.50 23.44 25.24
N PRO A 318 -12.09 22.25 25.03
CA PRO A 318 -12.99 21.70 26.05
C PRO A 318 -12.80 20.18 26.34
N LEU A 319 -13.26 19.78 27.54
CA LEU A 319 -13.05 18.52 28.26
C LEU A 319 -13.62 17.20 27.64
N ARG A 320 -14.03 17.14 26.37
CA ARG A 320 -14.77 15.98 25.83
C ARG A 320 -13.98 14.93 25.03
N CYS A 321 -12.69 15.13 24.76
CA CYS A 321 -11.87 14.17 24.00
C CYS A 321 -10.57 13.81 24.73
N ARG A 322 -10.67 13.08 25.85
CA ARG A 322 -9.49 12.70 26.66
C ARG A 322 -8.57 11.70 25.94
N GLU A 323 -9.12 10.74 25.19
CA GLU A 323 -8.35 9.71 24.49
C GLU A 323 -7.61 10.25 23.25
N ALA A 324 -8.29 11.00 22.38
CA ALA A 324 -7.66 11.63 21.21
C ALA A 324 -6.62 12.70 21.60
N ALA A 325 -6.86 13.41 22.72
CA ALA A 325 -5.88 14.35 23.27
C ALA A 325 -4.63 13.63 23.80
N GLN A 326 -4.77 12.47 24.45
CA GLN A 326 -3.66 11.65 24.93
C GLN A 326 -2.84 11.04 23.77
N ALA A 327 -3.52 10.52 22.75
CA ALA A 327 -2.87 9.93 21.57
C ALA A 327 -2.01 10.95 20.81
N GLY A 328 -2.53 12.17 20.59
CA GLY A 328 -1.74 13.26 20.00
C GLY A 328 -0.59 13.74 20.89
N GLN A 329 -0.77 13.72 22.21
CA GLN A 329 0.29 14.09 23.16
C GLN A 329 1.45 13.08 23.15
N ARG A 330 1.18 11.78 22.98
CA ARG A 330 2.21 10.75 22.80
C ARG A 330 3.06 11.01 21.57
N LEU A 331 2.42 11.25 20.42
CA LEU A 331 3.13 11.55 19.18
C LEU A 331 3.93 12.85 19.30
N LEU A 332 3.34 13.90 19.88
CA LEU A 332 4.05 15.18 20.10
C LEU A 332 5.28 14.99 20.99
N HIS A 333 5.15 14.29 22.11
CA HIS A 333 6.27 14.00 23.01
C HIS A 333 7.36 13.18 22.31
N PHE A 334 6.98 12.17 21.53
CA PHE A 334 7.93 11.41 20.72
C PHE A 334 8.67 12.30 19.70
N MET A 335 7.98 13.22 19.03
CA MET A 335 8.60 14.17 18.10
C MET A 335 9.53 15.17 18.79
N GLN A 336 9.19 15.62 20.00
CA GLN A 336 10.06 16.49 20.80
C GLN A 336 11.34 15.78 21.22
N GLN A 337 11.29 14.45 21.43
CA GLN A 337 12.45 13.63 21.73
C GLN A 337 13.28 13.26 20.50
N ASN A 338 12.71 13.36 19.29
CA ASN A 338 13.36 12.99 18.03
C ASN A 338 13.17 14.11 16.97
N PRO A 339 13.59 15.36 17.25
CA PRO A 339 13.36 16.49 16.35
C PRO A 339 14.07 16.31 15.00
N ASP A 340 15.19 15.59 15.00
CA ASP A 340 16.04 15.35 13.83
C ASP A 340 15.29 14.67 12.70
N VAL A 341 14.29 13.83 13.00
CA VAL A 341 13.55 13.06 11.99
C VAL A 341 12.72 13.98 11.09
N LEU A 342 11.93 14.88 11.67
CA LEU A 342 11.11 15.83 10.91
C LEU A 342 11.98 16.87 10.19
N GLN A 343 13.07 17.29 10.83
CA GLN A 343 14.06 18.19 10.23
C GLN A 343 14.73 17.54 9.00
N GLN A 344 15.15 16.28 9.11
CA GLN A 344 15.71 15.52 8.00
C GLN A 344 14.70 15.37 6.86
N MET A 345 13.44 15.03 7.15
CA MET A 345 12.39 14.96 6.12
C MET A 345 12.18 16.31 5.43
N MET A 346 12.18 17.42 6.16
CA MET A 346 12.10 18.76 5.57
C MET A 346 13.29 19.03 4.64
N SER A 347 14.51 18.73 5.10
CA SER A 347 15.74 18.89 4.31
C SER A 347 15.70 18.04 3.03
N VAL A 348 15.27 16.78 3.11
CA VAL A 348 15.09 15.89 1.96
C VAL A 348 14.10 16.49 0.95
N LEU A 349 12.90 16.90 1.38
CA LEU A 349 11.91 17.48 0.48
C LEU A 349 12.42 18.77 -0.18
N MET A 350 13.08 19.65 0.57
CA MET A 350 13.66 20.88 0.03
C MET A 350 14.76 20.61 -0.99
N ASN A 351 15.66 19.68 -0.70
CA ASN A 351 16.71 19.29 -1.64
C ASN A 351 16.13 18.68 -2.93
N THR A 352 15.11 17.82 -2.81
CA THR A 352 14.40 17.27 -3.98
C THR A 352 13.70 18.36 -4.80
N ILE A 353 13.17 19.42 -4.19
CA ILE A 353 12.56 20.54 -4.92
C ILE A 353 13.60 21.40 -5.64
N VAL A 354 14.72 21.69 -4.96
CA VAL A 354 15.73 22.65 -5.43
C VAL A 354 16.67 22.02 -6.46
N PHE A 355 17.10 20.78 -6.24
CA PHE A 355 18.18 20.15 -7.00
C PHE A 355 17.75 19.00 -7.91
N GLU A 356 16.58 18.40 -7.68
CA GLU A 356 16.12 17.22 -8.44
C GLU A 356 14.95 17.55 -9.39
N ASP A 357 14.74 16.68 -10.37
CA ASP A 357 13.55 16.71 -11.22
C ASP A 357 12.31 16.24 -10.44
N CYS A 358 11.74 17.15 -9.65
CA CYS A 358 10.55 16.90 -8.85
C CYS A 358 9.31 16.63 -9.74
N ARG A 359 9.07 15.35 -10.07
CA ARG A 359 7.91 14.90 -10.87
C ARG A 359 6.59 14.98 -10.10
N ASN A 360 6.65 14.89 -8.76
CA ASN A 360 5.49 14.83 -7.86
C ASN A 360 5.31 16.13 -7.06
N GLN A 361 5.47 17.29 -7.70
CA GLN A 361 5.50 18.58 -7.01
C GLN A 361 4.25 18.84 -6.14
N TRP A 362 3.08 18.45 -6.63
CA TRP A 362 1.82 18.53 -5.88
C TRP A 362 1.88 17.74 -4.57
N SER A 363 2.34 16.49 -4.63
CA SER A 363 2.46 15.61 -3.47
C SER A 363 3.46 16.16 -2.46
N VAL A 364 4.63 16.64 -2.90
CA VAL A 364 5.71 17.16 -2.05
C VAL A 364 5.33 18.47 -1.34
N SER A 365 4.54 19.32 -2.00
CA SER A 365 4.20 20.66 -1.46
C SER A 365 3.43 20.63 -0.14
N ARG A 366 2.49 19.68 0.01
CA ARG A 366 1.60 19.60 1.18
C ARG A 366 2.32 19.24 2.49
N PRO A 367 3.10 18.14 2.56
CA PRO A 367 3.85 17.82 3.76
C PRO A 367 4.91 18.90 4.06
N LEU A 368 5.54 19.48 3.03
CA LEU A 368 6.53 20.54 3.23
C LEU A 368 5.94 21.76 3.94
N LEU A 369 4.78 22.26 3.51
CA LEU A 369 4.11 23.37 4.19
C LEU A 369 3.89 23.05 5.67
N GLY A 370 3.36 21.87 5.97
CA GLY A 370 3.12 21.47 7.36
C GLY A 370 4.41 21.36 8.18
N LEU A 371 5.50 20.86 7.60
CA LEU A 371 6.78 20.83 8.28
C LEU A 371 7.32 22.24 8.54
N ILE A 372 7.21 23.16 7.57
CA ILE A 372 7.64 24.55 7.71
C ILE A 372 6.91 25.22 8.88
N LEU A 373 5.59 25.07 8.95
CA LEU A 373 4.77 25.64 10.02
C LEU A 373 5.06 25.01 11.39
N LEU A 374 5.46 23.74 11.44
CA LEU A 374 5.86 23.08 12.70
C LEU A 374 7.27 23.46 13.16
N HIS A 375 8.19 23.72 12.22
CA HIS A 375 9.62 23.92 12.49
C HIS A 375 10.19 25.17 11.80
N GLU A 376 9.58 26.34 12.02
CA GLU A 376 9.97 27.61 11.37
C GLU A 376 11.44 28.02 11.59
N LYS A 377 11.96 27.78 12.80
CA LYS A 377 13.36 28.07 13.14
C LYS A 377 14.32 27.27 12.27
N TYR A 378 14.08 25.97 12.18
CA TYR A 378 14.89 25.08 11.36
C TYR A 378 14.75 25.40 9.87
N PHE A 379 13.55 25.72 9.39
CA PHE A 379 13.38 26.17 8.00
C PHE A 379 14.19 27.45 7.70
N SER A 380 14.26 28.38 8.65
CA SER A 380 15.06 29.60 8.51
C SER A 380 16.56 29.32 8.44
N GLU A 381 17.05 28.38 9.26
CA GLU A 381 18.44 27.89 9.24
C GLU A 381 18.76 27.15 7.94
N LEU A 382 17.88 26.25 7.49
CA LEU A 382 18.01 25.52 6.23
C LEU A 382 18.05 26.47 5.04
N ARG A 383 17.18 27.49 5.03
CA ARG A 383 17.20 28.55 4.01
C ARG A 383 18.53 29.29 3.99
N ALA A 384 19.03 29.72 5.14
CA ALA A 384 20.32 30.42 5.23
C ALA A 384 21.45 29.53 4.71
N SER A 385 21.52 28.27 5.14
CA SER A 385 22.51 27.31 4.69
C SER A 385 22.46 27.07 3.17
N LEU A 386 21.27 26.94 2.58
CA LEU A 386 21.10 26.78 1.13
C LEU A 386 21.54 28.04 0.36
N ILE A 387 21.26 29.24 0.88
CA ILE A 387 21.70 30.50 0.25
C ILE A 387 23.22 30.65 0.36
N ASP A 388 23.79 30.45 1.55
CA ASP A 388 25.22 30.61 1.81
C ASP A 388 26.07 29.59 1.04
N SER A 389 25.49 28.44 0.68
CA SER A 389 26.14 27.43 -0.17
C SER A 389 26.33 27.87 -1.62
N GLN A 390 25.64 28.93 -2.07
CA GLN A 390 25.69 29.42 -3.45
C GLN A 390 26.68 30.59 -3.61
N PRO A 391 27.24 30.80 -4.82
CA PRO A 391 28.10 31.95 -5.10
C PRO A 391 27.40 33.28 -4.82
N LEU A 392 28.14 34.27 -4.29
CA LEU A 392 27.66 35.63 -3.96
C LEU A 392 26.67 36.25 -4.97
N PRO A 393 26.91 36.24 -6.30
CA PRO A 393 25.97 36.85 -7.26
C PRO A 393 24.59 36.17 -7.32
N LYS A 394 24.50 34.89 -6.91
CA LYS A 394 23.25 34.11 -6.93
C LYS A 394 22.47 34.17 -5.61
N GLN A 395 23.11 34.62 -4.53
CA GLN A 395 22.53 34.61 -3.18
C GLN A 395 21.29 35.50 -3.06
N GLU A 396 21.33 36.73 -3.58
CA GLU A 396 20.19 37.66 -3.50
C GLU A 396 18.99 37.16 -4.32
N GLY A 397 19.24 36.61 -5.51
CA GLY A 397 18.19 36.01 -6.33
C GLY A 397 17.51 34.83 -5.64
N LEU A 398 18.30 33.96 -5.02
CA LEU A 398 17.78 32.83 -4.25
C LEU A 398 17.02 33.28 -3.00
N ALA A 399 17.51 34.29 -2.29
CA ALA A 399 16.82 34.90 -1.15
C ALA A 399 15.44 35.45 -1.54
N GLN A 400 15.32 36.11 -2.70
CA GLN A 400 14.04 36.58 -3.24
C GLN A 400 13.10 35.41 -3.56
N CYS A 401 13.59 34.33 -4.16
CA CYS A 401 12.78 33.15 -4.43
C CYS A 401 12.15 32.61 -3.14
N PHE A 402 12.94 32.47 -2.06
CA PHE A 402 12.44 32.02 -0.76
C PHE A 402 11.43 32.98 -0.11
N ARG A 403 11.54 34.30 -0.36
CA ARG A 403 10.51 35.27 0.06
C ARG A 403 9.20 35.04 -0.67
N ASN A 404 9.24 34.88 -2.00
CA ASN A 404 8.07 34.63 -2.84
C ASN A 404 7.38 33.30 -2.47
N LEU A 405 8.15 32.27 -2.09
CA LEU A 405 7.62 30.98 -1.67
C LEU A 405 6.58 31.10 -0.54
N MET A 406 6.87 31.95 0.45
CA MET A 406 6.02 32.15 1.62
C MET A 406 5.01 33.31 1.46
N GLU A 407 4.92 33.93 0.29
CA GLU A 407 4.07 35.09 0.07
C GLU A 407 2.57 34.74 0.13
N GLY A 408 1.87 35.34 1.09
CA GLY A 408 0.43 35.09 1.32
C GLY A 408 0.14 33.72 1.93
N VAL A 409 1.15 33.04 2.49
CA VAL A 409 0.99 31.79 3.23
C VAL A 409 0.63 32.11 4.69
N GLU A 410 -0.49 31.59 5.15
CA GLU A 410 -0.99 31.77 6.51
C GLU A 410 -0.50 30.69 7.49
N GLN A 411 -0.66 30.94 8.79
CA GLN A 411 -0.36 30.00 9.87
C GLN A 411 -1.47 28.94 10.06
N ASN A 412 -1.84 28.24 8.99
CA ASN A 412 -2.83 27.16 9.05
C ASN A 412 -2.65 26.14 7.93
N LEU A 413 -3.24 24.95 8.12
CA LEU A 413 -3.28 23.89 7.11
C LEU A 413 -4.65 23.79 6.44
N SER A 414 -5.26 24.93 6.08
CA SER A 414 -6.47 24.93 5.26
C SER A 414 -6.18 24.51 3.82
N ILE A 415 -7.19 24.01 3.11
CA ILE A 415 -7.04 23.61 1.69
C ILE A 415 -6.61 24.81 0.85
N LYS A 416 -7.22 25.98 1.08
CA LYS A 416 -6.86 27.24 0.37
C LYS A 416 -5.40 27.61 0.58
N ASN A 417 -4.90 27.51 1.81
CA ASN A 417 -3.51 27.85 2.11
C ASN A 417 -2.53 26.83 1.51
N ARG A 418 -2.86 25.54 1.54
CA ARG A 418 -2.09 24.50 0.83
C ARG A 418 -2.00 24.79 -0.67
N ASP A 419 -3.13 25.07 -1.31
CA ASP A 419 -3.16 25.33 -2.76
C ASP A 419 -2.35 26.59 -3.12
N ARG A 420 -2.43 27.63 -2.29
CA ARG A 420 -1.60 28.84 -2.42
C ARG A 420 -0.11 28.50 -2.33
N PHE A 421 0.30 27.74 -1.32
CA PHE A 421 1.69 27.31 -1.17
C PHE A 421 2.15 26.45 -2.36
N THR A 422 1.32 25.52 -2.84
CA THR A 422 1.64 24.70 -4.01
C THR A 422 1.85 25.55 -5.27
N GLN A 423 1.04 26.59 -5.48
CA GLN A 423 1.22 27.56 -6.57
C GLN A 423 2.54 28.33 -6.44
N ASN A 424 2.83 28.85 -5.24
CA ASN A 424 4.08 29.54 -4.96
C ASN A 424 5.29 28.62 -5.18
N LEU A 425 5.18 27.34 -4.82
CA LEU A 425 6.23 26.34 -5.01
C LEU A 425 6.53 26.08 -6.51
N SER A 426 5.51 26.12 -7.37
CA SER A 426 5.70 26.01 -8.83
C SER A 426 6.54 27.16 -9.37
N VAL A 427 6.23 28.38 -8.92
CA VAL A 427 6.96 29.59 -9.28
C VAL A 427 8.38 29.53 -8.73
N PHE A 428 8.52 29.23 -7.43
CA PHE A 428 9.80 29.06 -6.75
C PHE A 428 10.74 28.12 -7.50
N ARG A 429 10.28 26.93 -7.89
CA ARG A 429 11.13 25.96 -8.58
C ARG A 429 11.64 26.49 -9.92
N ARG A 430 10.78 27.15 -10.71
CA ARG A 430 11.19 27.75 -11.98
C ARG A 430 12.22 28.86 -11.77
N ASP A 431 11.93 29.78 -10.85
CA ASP A 431 12.77 30.94 -10.58
C ASP A 431 14.14 30.51 -9.98
N VAL A 432 14.16 29.47 -9.13
CA VAL A 432 15.41 28.87 -8.61
C VAL A 432 16.20 28.20 -9.73
N ALA A 433 15.55 27.46 -10.63
CA ALA A 433 16.24 26.85 -11.76
C ALA A 433 16.87 27.90 -12.68
N GLU A 434 16.21 29.04 -12.89
CA GLU A 434 16.75 30.19 -13.63
C GLU A 434 17.93 30.84 -12.90
N ALA A 435 17.78 31.13 -11.60
CA ALA A 435 18.83 31.72 -10.77
C ALA A 435 20.09 30.85 -10.69
N LEU A 436 19.94 29.52 -10.68
CA LEU A 436 21.05 28.57 -10.66
C LEU A 436 21.70 28.40 -12.05
N ARG A 437 20.94 28.47 -13.14
CA ARG A 437 21.43 28.31 -14.53
C ARG A 437 22.11 29.53 -15.14
N GLY A 438 22.00 30.71 -14.53
CA GLY A 438 22.46 31.99 -15.09
C GLY A 438 23.98 32.18 -15.22
N ASP A 439 24.73 31.21 -15.74
CA ASP A 439 26.17 31.34 -16.04
C ASP A 439 26.59 30.61 -17.33
N GLY A 440 25.89 30.89 -18.42
CA GLY A 440 26.40 30.69 -19.78
C GLY A 440 26.77 32.05 -20.37
N GLY A 441 27.77 32.72 -19.79
CA GLY A 441 28.33 33.94 -20.34
C GLY A 441 28.89 33.68 -21.73
N ASP A 442 28.25 34.25 -22.73
CA ASP A 442 28.73 34.49 -24.08
C ASP A 442 29.93 35.46 -24.01
N GLY A 443 31.04 34.96 -23.48
CA GLY A 443 32.36 35.56 -23.59
C GLY A 443 32.94 35.12 -24.92
N GLY A 444 32.84 35.99 -25.91
CA GLY A 444 33.34 35.76 -27.26
C GLY A 444 34.77 35.21 -27.26
N ALA A 445 34.90 33.94 -27.62
CA ALA A 445 36.13 33.38 -28.15
C ALA A 445 35.98 33.35 -29.66
N GLU A 446 36.67 34.27 -30.33
CA GLU A 446 36.90 34.23 -31.78
C GLU A 446 37.36 32.81 -32.18
N PRO A 447 36.85 32.24 -33.29
CA PRO A 447 37.41 31.01 -33.82
C PRO A 447 38.75 31.35 -34.46
N CYS A 448 39.83 31.12 -33.73
CA CYS A 448 41.19 31.16 -34.27
C CYS A 448 41.29 30.04 -35.31
N GLY A 449 41.16 30.42 -36.59
CA GLY A 449 41.40 29.55 -37.71
C GLY A 449 42.87 29.17 -37.77
N LEU A 450 43.14 27.87 -37.67
CA LEU A 450 44.40 27.28 -38.12
C LEU A 450 44.05 26.14 -39.07
N ASP A 451 43.93 26.51 -40.35
CA ASP A 451 44.45 25.70 -41.45
C ASP A 451 45.91 25.36 -41.13
N MET A 452 46.29 24.08 -41.17
CA MET A 452 47.32 23.63 -42.10
C MET A 452 47.41 22.11 -42.16
N MET A 453 47.33 21.64 -43.40
CA MET A 453 47.76 20.36 -43.95
C MET A 453 48.98 19.74 -43.24
N SER A 454 48.91 18.45 -42.94
CA SER A 454 49.75 17.36 -43.48
C SER A 454 49.46 16.05 -42.74
#